data_AF-A0A7W0QCX7-F1
#
_entry.id   AF-A0A7W0QCX7-F1
#
_cell.length_a   1.000
_cell.length_b   1.000
_cell.length_c   1.000
_cell.angle_alpha   90.00
_cell.angle_beta   90.00
_cell.angle_gamma   90.00
#
_symmetry.space_group_name_H-M   'P 1'
#
loop_
_entity.id
_entity.type
_entity.pdbx_description
1 polymer ?
#
loop_
_entity_poly.entity_id
_entity_poly.type
_entity_poly.pdbx_seq_one_letter_code
_entity_poly.pdbx_strand_id
1 'polypeptide(L)'
;MRLLSSALLASTAALLLPDVAVADTCEPARVMVVFDKSSSMVTGKIGTQTKWDVAVGGLGQVLGAYETKAEFGLMSFPSPNQCGPGVVNVAPAMANRNAIMGSLSTPPPTTGNWTPMAQTLSAAADEPSLLNAVGPRHVVLVTDGWQWCSPYDSTTRFDGVDAVTKLNAKGITTWVVGFGSEVDAAALNQMAVAANTMRPNCNAGNTDPASPDQCYFQVDNAAELVTALTAIAGNIVAVELCDGMDNDCDGEVDEDLTRDCSTDCGAGTETCQAGAWKGCTAPTPSPETCDGDDNDCDGDVDEPDSPLCDSGDVCTSGACEPPNAGTGEMQAGCGCETSGPDAGTLAPFLALGLLLVRRRRSR
;
A
#
# COMPACT_ATOMS: atom_id res chain seq x y z
N MET A 1 -20.21 -72.52 37.58
CA MET A 1 -20.32 -71.06 37.79
C MET A 1 -19.53 -70.37 36.67
N ARG A 2 -20.15 -70.06 35.54
CA ARG A 2 -19.52 -69.32 34.43
C ARG A 2 -20.22 -67.96 34.37
N LEU A 3 -19.50 -66.92 34.76
CA LEU A 3 -19.95 -65.53 34.74
C LEU A 3 -19.73 -64.97 33.33
N LEU A 4 -20.80 -64.53 32.69
CA LEU A 4 -20.79 -63.69 31.49
C LEU A 4 -20.40 -62.26 31.90
N SER A 5 -19.35 -61.70 31.30
CA SER A 5 -19.04 -60.27 31.40
C SER A 5 -19.46 -59.57 30.12
N SER A 6 -20.48 -58.72 30.22
CA SER A 6 -20.93 -57.81 29.17
C SER A 6 -20.04 -56.57 29.16
N ALA A 7 -19.32 -56.34 28.06
CA ALA A 7 -18.59 -55.10 27.84
C ALA A 7 -19.50 -54.08 27.13
N LEU A 8 -19.79 -52.97 27.79
CA LEU A 8 -20.42 -51.79 27.21
C LEU A 8 -19.43 -51.10 26.26
N LEU A 9 -19.82 -50.91 24.99
CA LEU A 9 -19.16 -50.00 24.06
C LEU A 9 -19.62 -48.57 24.33
N ALA A 10 -18.75 -47.73 24.87
CA ALA A 10 -18.95 -46.28 24.92
C ALA A 10 -18.46 -45.70 23.58
N SER A 11 -19.38 -45.19 22.77
CA SER A 11 -19.07 -44.44 21.56
C SER A 11 -18.68 -43.02 21.94
N THR A 12 -17.39 -42.68 21.87
CA THR A 12 -16.92 -41.30 21.96
C THR A 12 -17.08 -40.64 20.59
N ALA A 13 -18.05 -39.72 20.49
CA ALA A 13 -18.13 -38.77 19.40
C ALA A 13 -17.01 -37.74 19.59
N ALA A 14 -16.00 -37.80 18.71
CA ALA A 14 -14.98 -36.75 18.62
C ALA A 14 -15.65 -35.50 18.00
N LEU A 15 -15.76 -34.42 18.79
CA LEU A 15 -16.04 -33.10 18.23
C LEU A 15 -14.86 -32.71 17.34
N LEU A 16 -15.10 -32.64 16.03
CA LEU A 16 -14.23 -31.92 15.11
C LEU A 16 -14.41 -30.43 15.40
N LEU A 17 -13.51 -29.86 16.19
CA LEU A 17 -13.31 -28.41 16.18
C LEU A 17 -12.74 -28.06 14.78
N PRO A 18 -13.15 -26.93 14.17
CA PRO A 18 -12.44 -26.44 13.00
C PRO A 18 -10.97 -26.25 13.36
N ASP A 19 -10.08 -26.79 12.53
CA ASP A 19 -8.64 -26.51 12.61
C ASP A 19 -8.48 -24.99 12.48
N VAL A 20 -8.33 -24.31 13.61
CA VAL A 20 -7.69 -23.00 13.61
C VAL A 20 -6.27 -23.29 13.19
N ALA A 21 -5.86 -22.77 12.03
CA ALA A 21 -4.47 -22.85 11.59
C ALA A 21 -3.60 -22.30 12.72
N VAL A 22 -2.93 -23.18 13.44
CA VAL A 22 -1.93 -22.79 14.41
C VAL A 22 -0.75 -22.29 13.58
N ALA A 23 -0.32 -21.05 13.81
CA ALA A 23 0.91 -20.48 13.23
C ALA A 23 2.09 -21.41 13.54
N ASP A 24 2.46 -22.30 12.62
CA ASP A 24 3.55 -23.26 12.86
C ASP A 24 4.93 -22.67 12.48
N THR A 25 4.97 -21.49 11.85
CA THR A 25 6.22 -20.78 11.49
C THR A 25 6.06 -19.26 11.56
N CYS A 26 6.62 -18.65 12.59
CA CYS A 26 6.85 -17.20 12.67
C CYS A 26 7.96 -16.81 11.68
N GLU A 27 7.66 -15.84 10.82
CA GLU A 27 8.57 -15.33 9.79
C GLU A 27 8.87 -13.84 10.04
N PRO A 28 9.80 -13.55 10.94
CA PRO A 28 10.01 -12.19 11.41
C PRO A 28 10.55 -11.29 10.31
N ALA A 29 10.20 -10.01 10.40
CA ALA A 29 10.71 -9.00 9.51
C ALA A 29 12.25 -8.95 9.49
N ARG A 30 12.82 -8.78 8.29
CA ARG A 30 14.26 -8.63 8.06
C ARG A 30 14.62 -7.17 7.81
N VAL A 31 15.56 -6.66 8.60
CA VAL A 31 15.96 -5.25 8.60
C VAL A 31 17.45 -5.13 8.30
N MET A 32 17.79 -4.41 7.22
CA MET A 32 19.15 -3.97 6.97
C MET A 32 19.32 -2.51 7.42
N VAL A 33 20.09 -2.28 8.49
CA VAL A 33 20.45 -0.93 8.90
C VAL A 33 21.59 -0.44 8.00
N VAL A 34 21.31 0.57 7.18
CA VAL A 34 22.28 1.22 6.28
C VAL A 34 22.81 2.46 6.99
N PHE A 35 24.02 2.36 7.52
CA PHE A 35 24.53 3.28 8.53
C PHE A 35 25.70 4.12 7.99
N ASP A 36 25.55 5.44 8.09
CA ASP A 36 26.57 6.39 7.70
C ASP A 36 27.76 6.37 8.66
N LYS A 37 28.94 6.13 8.09
CA LYS A 37 30.25 6.05 8.72
C LYS A 37 31.22 7.06 8.09
N SER A 38 30.69 8.14 7.53
CA SER A 38 31.50 9.24 7.00
C SER A 38 32.14 10.07 8.11
N SER A 39 33.10 10.92 7.73
CA SER A 39 33.84 11.73 8.72
C SER A 39 32.96 12.78 9.42
N SER A 40 31.87 13.23 8.79
CA SER A 40 30.91 14.18 9.40
C SER A 40 30.28 13.62 10.68
N MET A 41 30.11 12.30 10.76
CA MET A 41 29.59 11.63 11.95
C MET A 41 30.50 11.78 13.18
N VAL A 42 31.81 11.99 13.00
CA VAL A 42 32.76 12.21 14.11
C VAL A 42 33.19 13.67 14.25
N THR A 43 33.22 14.44 13.18
CA THR A 43 33.56 15.87 13.23
C THR A 43 32.37 16.72 13.70
N GLY A 44 31.14 16.29 13.39
CA GLY A 44 29.90 16.88 13.88
C GLY A 44 29.59 16.44 15.31
N LYS A 45 29.01 17.35 16.10
CA LYS A 45 28.64 17.11 17.49
C LYS A 45 27.20 17.46 17.78
N ILE A 46 26.61 16.74 18.73
CA ILE A 46 25.35 17.06 19.36
C ILE A 46 25.62 17.27 20.85
N GLY A 47 25.47 18.50 21.31
CA GLY A 47 25.93 18.89 22.64
C GLY A 47 27.43 18.62 22.80
N THR A 48 27.79 17.68 23.68
CA THR A 48 29.19 17.31 23.97
C THR A 48 29.66 16.03 23.29
N GLN A 49 28.75 15.24 22.71
CA GLN A 49 29.05 13.95 22.09
C GLN A 49 29.18 14.08 20.57
N THR A 50 29.93 13.16 19.95
CA THR A 50 29.94 13.07 18.48
C THR A 50 28.60 12.57 17.98
N LYS A 51 28.25 12.90 16.73
CA LYS A 51 27.05 12.35 16.11
C LYS A 51 27.09 10.81 16.08
N TRP A 52 28.27 10.24 15.83
CA TRP A 52 28.54 8.81 15.84
C TRP A 52 28.20 8.16 17.18
N ASP A 53 28.69 8.70 18.29
CA ASP A 53 28.45 8.11 19.62
C ASP A 53 26.96 8.10 19.98
N VAL A 54 26.26 9.19 19.62
CA VAL A 54 24.81 9.28 19.80
C VAL A 54 24.09 8.27 18.91
N ALA A 55 24.47 8.18 17.64
CA ALA A 55 23.86 7.30 16.66
C ALA A 55 24.01 5.80 17.03
N VAL A 56 25.24 5.40 17.37
CA VAL A 56 25.55 4.03 17.81
C VAL A 56 24.87 3.71 19.15
N GLY A 57 24.85 4.67 20.09
CA GLY A 57 24.15 4.52 21.36
C GLY A 57 22.66 4.28 21.20
N GLY A 58 21.98 5.08 20.36
CA GLY A 58 20.54 4.93 20.09
C GLY A 58 20.21 3.61 19.38
N LEU A 59 20.98 3.26 18.35
CA LEU A 59 20.83 1.96 17.67
C LEU A 59 21.00 0.80 18.65
N GLY A 60 21.99 0.86 19.54
CA GLY A 60 22.24 -0.18 20.54
C GLY A 60 21.11 -0.35 21.57
N GLN A 61 20.31 0.70 21.83
CA GLN A 61 19.10 0.60 22.66
C GLN A 61 17.96 -0.08 21.92
N VAL A 62 17.70 0.32 20.67
CA VAL A 62 16.62 -0.28 19.85
C VAL A 62 16.90 -1.75 19.58
N LEU A 63 18.13 -2.10 19.19
CA LEU A 63 18.50 -3.51 19.03
C LEU A 63 18.29 -4.31 20.31
N GLY A 64 18.57 -3.73 21.49
CA GLY A 64 18.34 -4.43 22.77
C GLY A 64 16.86 -4.69 23.09
N ALA A 65 15.94 -3.94 22.49
CA ALA A 65 14.50 -4.11 22.68
C ALA A 65 13.85 -4.98 21.59
N TYR A 66 14.41 -5.01 20.38
CA TYR A 66 13.77 -5.62 19.20
C TYR A 66 14.55 -6.78 18.57
N GLU A 67 15.79 -7.09 18.98
CA GLU A 67 16.60 -8.16 18.35
C GLU A 67 15.99 -9.57 18.45
N THR A 68 15.00 -9.77 19.31
CA THR A 68 14.24 -11.02 19.44
C THR A 68 12.92 -11.02 18.67
N LYS A 69 12.60 -9.92 17.98
CA LYS A 69 11.36 -9.72 17.22
C LYS A 69 11.59 -9.55 15.72
N ALA A 70 12.78 -9.14 15.32
CA ALA A 70 13.16 -8.96 13.93
C ALA A 70 14.64 -9.33 13.71
N GLU A 71 14.94 -9.71 12.48
CA GLU A 71 16.31 -10.02 12.05
C GLU A 71 17.04 -8.73 11.66
N PHE A 72 18.02 -8.31 12.46
CA PHE A 72 18.77 -7.10 12.18
C PHE A 72 20.13 -7.41 11.55
N GLY A 73 20.44 -6.72 10.45
CA GLY A 73 21.74 -6.68 9.80
C GLY A 73 22.30 -5.26 9.76
N LEU A 74 23.55 -5.14 9.34
CA LEU A 74 24.25 -3.87 9.21
C LEU A 74 25.00 -3.80 7.88
N MET A 75 24.76 -2.73 7.15
CA MET A 75 25.56 -2.26 6.04
C MET A 75 26.10 -0.88 6.39
N SER A 76 27.39 -0.62 6.20
CA SER A 76 27.98 0.71 6.48
C SER A 76 28.67 1.29 5.26
N PHE A 77 28.62 2.62 5.18
CA PHE A 77 29.22 3.39 4.09
C PHE A 77 29.89 4.67 4.61
N PRO A 78 30.95 5.18 3.97
CA PRO A 78 31.71 4.54 2.90
C PRO A 78 32.55 3.35 3.43
N SER A 79 32.79 2.34 2.59
CA SER A 79 33.74 1.27 2.91
C SER A 79 34.32 0.64 1.62
N PRO A 80 35.63 0.80 1.33
CA PRO A 80 36.58 1.69 2.00
C PRO A 80 36.20 3.17 1.77
N ASN A 81 36.99 4.12 2.30
CA ASN A 81 36.74 5.56 2.17
C ASN A 81 36.92 6.07 0.73
N GLN A 82 35.96 5.76 -0.15
CA GLN A 82 35.94 6.08 -1.57
C GLN A 82 34.49 6.23 -2.06
N CYS A 83 34.31 6.73 -3.29
CA CYS A 83 33.00 6.76 -3.94
C CYS A 83 32.67 5.37 -4.49
N GLY A 84 31.85 4.62 -3.77
CA GLY A 84 31.40 3.29 -4.15
C GLY A 84 30.41 2.76 -3.11
N PRO A 85 29.69 1.67 -3.42
CA PRO A 85 28.78 1.09 -2.46
C PRO A 85 29.51 0.72 -1.17
N GLY A 86 28.83 0.89 -0.04
CA GLY A 86 29.27 0.39 1.25
C GLY A 86 29.36 -1.15 1.28
N VAL A 87 29.62 -1.69 2.46
CA VAL A 87 29.77 -3.14 2.65
C VAL A 87 28.76 -3.65 3.65
N VAL A 88 28.28 -4.87 3.45
CA VAL A 88 27.54 -5.62 4.48
C VAL A 88 28.54 -6.05 5.53
N ASN A 89 28.38 -5.52 6.73
CA ASN A 89 29.21 -5.83 7.89
C ASN A 89 28.66 -7.05 8.64
N VAL A 90 27.34 -7.13 8.75
CA VAL A 90 26.63 -8.17 9.47
C VAL A 90 25.39 -8.53 8.65
N ALA A 91 25.29 -9.78 8.22
CA ALA A 91 24.08 -10.28 7.56
C ALA A 91 22.91 -10.30 8.57
N PRO A 92 21.66 -10.02 8.14
CA PRO A 92 20.52 -10.04 9.04
C PRO A 92 20.30 -11.41 9.68
N ALA A 93 20.07 -11.41 10.99
CA ALA A 93 19.69 -12.59 11.78
C ALA A 93 19.10 -12.13 13.13
N MET A 94 18.41 -13.05 13.82
CA MET A 94 17.92 -12.83 15.19
C MET A 94 19.07 -12.69 16.18
N ALA A 95 18.84 -11.93 17.26
CA ALA A 95 19.79 -11.73 18.37
C ALA A 95 21.18 -11.20 17.92
N ASN A 96 21.21 -10.38 16.85
CA ASN A 96 22.43 -9.91 16.22
C ASN A 96 23.07 -8.67 16.87
N ARG A 97 22.52 -8.14 17.97
CA ARG A 97 22.98 -6.88 18.57
C ARG A 97 24.47 -6.87 18.85
N ASN A 98 25.01 -7.94 19.43
CA ASN A 98 26.43 -8.02 19.78
C ASN A 98 27.34 -7.94 18.53
N ALA A 99 26.94 -8.58 17.43
CA ALA A 99 27.69 -8.53 16.18
C ALA A 99 27.67 -7.13 15.55
N ILE A 100 26.49 -6.51 15.50
CA ILE A 100 26.31 -5.14 14.98
C ILE A 100 27.10 -4.13 15.81
N MET A 101 26.94 -4.14 17.13
CA MET A 101 27.66 -3.23 18.02
C MET A 101 29.17 -3.47 17.99
N GLY A 102 29.61 -4.72 17.80
CA GLY A 102 31.02 -5.06 17.57
C GLY A 102 31.56 -4.40 16.30
N SER A 103 30.82 -4.45 15.19
CA SER A 103 31.22 -3.82 13.93
C SER A 103 31.23 -2.28 13.99
N LEU A 104 30.43 -1.68 14.86
CA LEU A 104 30.35 -0.23 15.05
C LEU A 104 31.30 0.31 16.14
N SER A 105 32.05 -0.59 16.81
CA SER A 105 32.97 -0.19 17.90
C SER A 105 34.11 0.73 17.47
N THR A 106 34.55 0.63 16.21
CA THR A 106 35.57 1.52 15.64
C THR A 106 34.88 2.73 15.00
N PRO A 107 35.15 3.97 15.43
CA PRO A 107 34.53 5.15 14.85
C PRO A 107 35.00 5.40 13.40
N PRO A 108 34.24 6.19 12.62
CA PRO A 108 34.66 6.74 11.34
C PRO A 108 36.05 7.40 11.36
N PRO A 109 36.75 7.46 10.23
CA PRO A 109 37.94 8.29 10.11
C PRO A 109 37.55 9.77 10.27
N THR A 110 38.44 10.57 10.86
CA THR A 110 38.23 12.03 11.02
C THR A 110 38.46 12.83 9.74
N THR A 111 38.87 12.16 8.66
CA THR A 111 39.12 12.74 7.34
C THR A 111 38.52 11.82 6.29
N GLY A 112 37.93 12.40 5.25
CA GLY A 112 37.17 11.65 4.25
C GLY A 112 35.94 12.40 3.82
N ASN A 113 35.83 12.70 2.54
CA ASN A 113 34.73 13.45 1.95
C ASN A 113 33.90 12.52 1.06
N TRP A 114 33.48 11.35 1.56
CA TRP A 114 32.67 10.41 0.78
C TRP A 114 31.48 9.92 1.60
N THR A 115 30.30 10.09 1.06
CA THR A 115 29.00 9.61 1.57
C THR A 115 28.22 9.01 0.39
N PRO A 116 28.64 7.82 -0.11
CA PRO A 116 28.03 7.17 -1.26
C PRO A 116 26.70 6.49 -0.88
N MET A 117 25.74 7.31 -0.45
CA MET A 117 24.44 6.88 0.08
C MET A 117 23.62 6.12 -0.97
N ALA A 118 23.34 6.73 -2.14
CA ALA A 118 22.57 6.07 -3.20
C ALA A 118 23.23 4.79 -3.71
N GLN A 119 24.55 4.78 -3.87
CA GLN A 119 25.28 3.59 -4.29
C GLN A 119 25.10 2.45 -3.29
N THR A 120 25.13 2.79 -1.99
CA THR A 120 24.93 1.81 -0.91
C THR A 120 23.49 1.32 -0.85
N LEU A 121 22.49 2.20 -0.98
CA LEU A 121 21.07 1.80 -1.03
C LEU A 121 20.77 0.96 -2.27
N SER A 122 21.32 1.33 -3.43
CA SER A 122 21.18 0.55 -4.66
C SER A 122 21.83 -0.84 -4.54
N ALA A 123 22.93 -0.95 -3.79
CA ALA A 123 23.55 -2.24 -3.48
C ALA A 123 22.73 -3.04 -2.46
N ALA A 124 22.15 -2.40 -1.44
CA ALA A 124 21.22 -3.05 -0.52
C ALA A 124 20.01 -3.65 -1.25
N ALA A 125 19.53 -3.00 -2.34
CA ALA A 125 18.46 -3.54 -3.18
C ALA A 125 18.85 -4.84 -3.91
N ASP A 126 20.14 -5.13 -4.06
CA ASP A 126 20.64 -6.34 -4.70
C ASP A 126 21.27 -7.32 -3.70
N GLU A 127 21.18 -7.03 -2.39
CA GLU A 127 21.85 -7.80 -1.34
C GLU A 127 21.13 -9.15 -1.09
N PRO A 128 21.77 -10.30 -1.35
CA PRO A 128 21.10 -11.60 -1.23
C PRO A 128 20.60 -11.91 0.17
N SER A 129 21.33 -11.48 1.21
CA SER A 129 20.91 -11.70 2.59
C SER A 129 19.63 -10.93 2.94
N LEU A 130 19.32 -9.83 2.24
CA LEU A 130 18.04 -9.12 2.39
C LEU A 130 16.96 -9.69 1.45
N LEU A 131 17.30 -9.98 0.20
CA LEU A 131 16.34 -10.42 -0.82
C LEU A 131 15.75 -11.80 -0.55
N ASN A 132 16.52 -12.71 0.04
CA ASN A 132 16.12 -14.09 0.31
C ASN A 132 15.25 -14.24 1.57
N ALA A 133 14.82 -13.14 2.20
CA ALA A 133 13.78 -13.21 3.24
C ALA A 133 12.43 -13.49 2.58
N VAL A 134 11.63 -14.31 3.27
CA VAL A 134 10.25 -14.64 2.86
C VAL A 134 9.28 -13.61 3.46
N GLY A 135 9.39 -13.33 4.76
CA GLY A 135 8.67 -12.22 5.44
C GLY A 135 9.09 -10.78 5.07
N PRO A 136 8.54 -9.77 5.76
CA PRO A 136 8.71 -8.35 5.46
C PRO A 136 10.18 -7.91 5.40
N ARG A 137 10.54 -7.09 4.41
CA ARG A 137 11.92 -6.64 4.18
C ARG A 137 12.02 -5.13 4.31
N HIS A 138 12.97 -4.69 5.10
CA HIS A 138 13.17 -3.27 5.41
C HIS A 138 14.61 -2.83 5.30
N VAL A 139 14.80 -1.59 4.89
CA VAL A 139 16.05 -0.85 5.03
C VAL A 139 15.82 0.31 5.98
N VAL A 140 16.69 0.50 6.97
CA VAL A 140 16.69 1.70 7.81
C VAL A 140 17.96 2.49 7.51
N LEU A 141 17.82 3.58 6.79
CA LEU A 141 18.91 4.50 6.48
C LEU A 141 19.11 5.46 7.65
N VAL A 142 20.32 5.52 8.17
CA VAL A 142 20.74 6.52 9.17
C VAL A 142 21.90 7.32 8.58
N THR A 143 21.68 8.61 8.31
CA THR A 143 22.69 9.50 7.73
C THR A 143 22.62 10.90 8.32
N ASP A 144 23.76 11.58 8.41
CA ASP A 144 23.84 12.95 8.93
C ASP A 144 24.07 14.02 7.87
N GLY A 145 23.97 13.67 6.60
CA GLY A 145 24.44 14.56 5.56
C GLY A 145 23.93 14.27 4.16
N TRP A 146 24.66 14.89 3.24
CA TRP A 146 24.39 14.90 1.82
C TRP A 146 25.01 13.69 1.16
N GLN A 147 24.41 13.19 0.09
CA GLN A 147 25.14 12.34 -0.82
C GLN A 147 26.30 13.12 -1.42
N TRP A 148 27.50 12.60 -1.25
CA TRP A 148 28.70 13.25 -1.75
C TRP A 148 29.74 12.24 -2.22
N CYS A 149 30.12 12.38 -3.48
CA CYS A 149 31.29 11.77 -4.06
C CYS A 149 32.16 12.86 -4.66
N SER A 150 33.49 12.73 -4.59
CA SER A 150 34.41 13.70 -5.21
C SER A 150 34.88 13.21 -6.59
N PRO A 151 34.80 14.04 -7.65
CA PRO A 151 34.22 15.39 -7.67
C PRO A 151 32.70 15.36 -7.52
N TYR A 152 32.12 16.36 -6.85
CA TYR A 152 30.67 16.44 -6.66
C TYR A 152 29.97 16.68 -7.99
N ASP A 153 28.96 15.86 -8.25
CA ASP A 153 28.05 16.01 -9.37
C ASP A 153 26.66 16.37 -8.86
N SER A 154 26.22 17.59 -9.14
CA SER A 154 24.90 18.07 -8.71
C SER A 154 23.74 17.29 -9.30
N THR A 155 23.93 16.58 -10.43
CA THR A 155 22.85 15.74 -10.99
C THR A 155 22.59 14.52 -10.12
N THR A 156 23.55 14.11 -9.29
CA THR A 156 23.47 12.91 -8.44
C THR A 156 22.80 13.15 -7.09
N ARG A 157 22.35 14.39 -6.82
CA ARG A 157 21.75 14.78 -5.53
C ARG A 157 20.55 13.91 -5.17
N PHE A 158 19.73 13.54 -6.16
CA PHE A 158 18.49 12.78 -5.97
C PHE A 158 18.61 11.29 -6.32
N ASP A 159 19.82 10.78 -6.61
CA ASP A 159 20.02 9.35 -6.89
C ASP A 159 19.56 8.45 -5.73
N GLY A 160 19.52 8.99 -4.50
CA GLY A 160 18.98 8.30 -3.33
C GLY A 160 17.49 7.97 -3.50
N VAL A 161 16.74 8.83 -4.18
CA VAL A 161 15.31 8.60 -4.51
C VAL A 161 15.20 7.43 -5.48
N ASP A 162 16.02 7.40 -6.54
CA ASP A 162 16.04 6.28 -7.50
C ASP A 162 16.42 4.95 -6.84
N ALA A 163 17.39 4.99 -5.91
CA ALA A 163 17.79 3.82 -5.14
C ALA A 163 16.66 3.31 -4.22
N VAL A 164 15.90 4.22 -3.60
CA VAL A 164 14.71 3.87 -2.81
C VAL A 164 13.59 3.32 -3.69
N THR A 165 13.34 3.91 -4.86
CA THR A 165 12.39 3.37 -5.83
C THR A 165 12.76 1.96 -6.26
N LYS A 166 14.06 1.69 -6.45
CA LYS A 166 14.57 0.33 -6.74
C LYS A 166 14.33 -0.64 -5.57
N LEU A 167 14.52 -0.21 -4.32
CA LEU A 167 14.22 -1.01 -3.13
C LEU A 167 12.71 -1.34 -3.08
N ASN A 168 11.86 -0.33 -3.25
CA ASN A 168 10.41 -0.49 -3.25
C ASN A 168 9.90 -1.42 -4.37
N ALA A 169 10.48 -1.32 -5.58
CA ALA A 169 10.16 -2.20 -6.69
C ALA A 169 10.47 -3.69 -6.41
N LYS A 170 11.29 -3.97 -5.41
CA LYS A 170 11.61 -5.33 -4.94
C LYS A 170 10.85 -5.74 -3.68
N GLY A 171 9.91 -4.90 -3.21
CA GLY A 171 9.17 -5.12 -1.97
C GLY A 171 10.02 -4.92 -0.72
N ILE A 172 11.00 -4.01 -0.77
CA ILE A 172 11.82 -3.63 0.39
C ILE A 172 11.45 -2.21 0.80
N THR A 173 10.85 -2.05 1.98
CA THR A 173 10.40 -0.75 2.49
C THR A 173 11.57 0.01 3.14
N THR A 174 11.79 1.26 2.74
CA THR A 174 12.90 2.07 3.28
C THR A 174 12.43 3.09 4.31
N TRP A 175 13.07 3.13 5.47
CA TRP A 175 12.87 4.14 6.50
C TRP A 175 14.06 5.09 6.51
N VAL A 176 13.80 6.39 6.43
CA VAL A 176 14.84 7.43 6.33
C VAL A 176 14.96 8.17 7.66
N VAL A 177 16.14 8.11 8.28
CA VAL A 177 16.49 8.84 9.50
C VAL A 177 17.60 9.83 9.17
N GLY A 178 17.28 11.11 9.29
CA GLY A 178 18.22 12.21 9.11
C GLY A 178 18.73 12.69 10.46
N PHE A 179 20.04 12.84 10.58
CA PHE A 179 20.72 13.05 11.85
C PHE A 179 21.41 14.42 11.94
N GLY A 180 20.92 15.28 12.83
CA GLY A 180 21.42 16.63 13.05
C GLY A 180 20.96 17.65 12.00
N SER A 181 21.44 18.88 12.14
CA SER A 181 20.89 20.06 11.43
C SER A 181 21.43 20.32 10.02
N GLU A 182 22.35 19.49 9.50
CA GLU A 182 23.05 19.72 8.21
C GLU A 182 22.76 18.63 7.17
N VAL A 183 21.56 18.07 7.21
CA VAL A 183 21.11 17.04 6.25
C VAL A 183 20.58 17.67 4.95
N ASP A 184 20.60 16.90 3.85
CA ASP A 184 19.90 17.29 2.62
C ASP A 184 18.39 17.03 2.76
N ALA A 185 17.70 17.92 3.49
CA ALA A 185 16.27 17.75 3.78
C ALA A 185 15.43 17.54 2.50
N ALA A 186 15.78 18.20 1.39
CA ALA A 186 15.06 18.04 0.13
C ALA A 186 15.17 16.60 -0.42
N ALA A 187 16.38 16.05 -0.46
CA ALA A 187 16.60 14.68 -0.94
C ALA A 187 15.99 13.65 0.03
N LEU A 188 16.20 13.81 1.34
CA LEU A 188 15.67 12.88 2.34
C LEU A 188 14.12 12.89 2.39
N ASN A 189 13.48 14.05 2.21
CA ASN A 189 12.03 14.15 2.12
C ASN A 189 11.49 13.38 0.91
N GLN A 190 12.11 13.56 -0.26
CA GLN A 190 11.71 12.83 -1.46
C GLN A 190 11.96 11.32 -1.35
N MET A 191 13.03 10.91 -0.67
CA MET A 191 13.29 9.50 -0.38
C MET A 191 12.21 8.90 0.51
N ALA A 192 11.80 9.58 1.58
CA ALA A 192 10.73 9.10 2.46
C ALA A 192 9.38 8.98 1.73
N VAL A 193 9.07 9.92 0.83
CA VAL A 193 7.88 9.84 -0.03
C VAL A 193 7.99 8.69 -1.02
N ALA A 194 9.10 8.56 -1.72
CA ALA A 194 9.33 7.46 -2.66
C ALA A 194 9.29 6.09 -1.97
N ALA A 195 9.66 6.03 -0.68
CA ALA A 195 9.59 4.85 0.16
C ALA A 195 8.18 4.51 0.66
N ASN A 196 7.21 5.41 0.54
CA ASN A 196 5.90 5.34 1.22
C ASN A 196 6.00 5.28 2.76
N THR A 197 7.06 5.82 3.35
CA THR A 197 7.27 5.88 4.82
C THR A 197 7.25 7.30 5.37
N MET A 198 6.69 8.23 4.59
CA MET A 198 6.56 9.63 4.94
C MET A 198 5.73 9.84 6.21
N ARG A 199 6.17 10.76 7.06
CA ARG A 199 5.43 11.17 8.25
C ARG A 199 4.10 11.86 7.89
N PRO A 200 3.03 11.69 8.69
CA PRO A 200 1.77 12.40 8.47
C PRO A 200 1.94 13.91 8.47
N ASN A 201 1.22 14.61 7.57
CA ASN A 201 1.25 16.07 7.41
C ASN A 201 2.64 16.65 7.07
N CYS A 202 3.52 15.87 6.45
CA CYS A 202 4.81 16.38 6.01
C CYS A 202 4.74 17.17 4.70
N ASN A 203 5.80 17.92 4.40
CA ASN A 203 5.96 18.68 3.18
C ASN A 203 7.14 18.16 2.36
N ALA A 204 6.86 17.43 1.28
CA ALA A 204 7.89 16.85 0.42
C ALA A 204 8.78 17.90 -0.29
N GLY A 205 8.29 19.13 -0.44
CA GLY A 205 9.03 20.24 -1.05
C GLY A 205 9.91 21.01 -0.07
N ASN A 206 9.89 20.66 1.22
CA ASN A 206 10.66 21.35 2.23
C ASN A 206 12.17 21.06 2.08
N THR A 207 12.97 22.11 2.17
CA THR A 207 14.44 22.06 2.06
C THR A 207 15.15 22.53 3.33
N ASP A 208 14.43 23.03 4.34
CA ASP A 208 14.99 23.49 5.60
C ASP A 208 14.97 22.34 6.61
N PRO A 209 16.13 21.78 7.03
CA PRO A 209 16.20 20.68 7.99
C PRO A 209 15.68 21.05 9.39
N ALA A 210 15.59 22.34 9.74
CA ALA A 210 15.06 22.79 11.03
C ALA A 210 13.53 22.86 11.07
N SER A 211 12.85 22.73 9.94
CA SER A 211 11.40 22.79 9.87
C SER A 211 10.75 21.52 10.46
N PRO A 212 9.60 21.63 11.16
CA PRO A 212 8.97 20.49 11.82
C PRO A 212 8.25 19.52 10.87
N ASP A 213 7.98 19.93 9.63
CA ASP A 213 7.19 19.21 8.62
C ASP A 213 8.04 18.27 7.72
N GLN A 214 9.13 17.72 8.24
CA GLN A 214 9.93 16.71 7.52
C GLN A 214 9.14 15.42 7.29
N CYS A 215 9.25 14.88 6.08
CA CYS A 215 8.72 13.56 5.70
C CYS A 215 9.58 12.41 6.24
N TYR A 216 10.88 12.62 6.40
CA TYR A 216 11.78 11.67 7.06
C TYR A 216 11.80 11.88 8.59
N PHE A 217 12.41 10.94 9.31
CA PHE A 217 12.60 11.06 10.75
C PHE A 217 13.82 11.94 11.05
N GLN A 218 13.58 13.23 11.30
CA GLN A 218 14.61 14.15 11.79
C GLN A 218 14.92 13.86 13.25
N VAL A 219 16.22 13.83 13.58
CA VAL A 219 16.71 13.51 14.90
C VAL A 219 17.89 14.43 15.23
N ASP A 220 17.78 15.20 16.32
CA ASP A 220 18.81 16.14 16.75
C ASP A 220 19.45 15.75 18.09
N ASN A 221 19.02 14.64 18.71
CA ASN A 221 19.62 14.12 19.94
C ASN A 221 19.37 12.62 20.16
N ALA A 222 20.02 12.08 21.20
CA ALA A 222 19.95 10.66 21.54
C ALA A 222 18.52 10.19 21.85
N ALA A 223 17.72 11.01 22.54
CA ALA A 223 16.37 10.61 22.92
C ALA A 223 15.46 10.55 21.69
N GLU A 224 15.53 11.57 20.83
CA GLU A 224 14.80 11.58 19.56
C GLU A 224 15.21 10.43 18.65
N LEU A 225 16.49 10.04 18.64
CA LEU A 225 16.93 8.90 17.85
C LEU A 225 16.26 7.62 18.31
N VAL A 226 16.27 7.39 19.62
CA VAL A 226 15.63 6.22 20.22
C VAL A 226 14.14 6.25 19.94
N THR A 227 13.47 7.39 20.06
CA THR A 227 12.05 7.54 19.73
C THR A 227 11.78 7.22 18.26
N ALA A 228 12.55 7.78 17.33
CA ALA A 228 12.40 7.54 15.90
C ALA A 228 12.64 6.06 15.54
N LEU A 229 13.75 5.49 15.99
CA LEU A 229 14.09 4.09 15.72
C LEU A 229 13.12 3.12 16.41
N THR A 230 12.58 3.45 17.59
CA THR A 230 11.55 2.64 18.27
C THR A 230 10.23 2.70 17.51
N ALA A 231 9.84 3.88 17.01
CA ALA A 231 8.65 4.01 16.16
C ALA A 231 8.81 3.21 14.87
N ILE A 232 9.97 3.32 14.20
CA ILE A 232 10.28 2.53 13.01
C ILE A 232 10.25 1.03 13.33
N ALA A 233 10.94 0.60 14.38
CA ALA A 233 10.96 -0.81 14.78
C ALA A 233 9.56 -1.32 15.13
N GLY A 234 8.74 -0.53 15.82
CA GLY A 234 7.34 -0.85 16.09
C GLY A 234 6.50 -1.02 14.82
N ASN A 235 6.71 -0.19 13.80
CA ASN A 235 6.05 -0.37 12.50
C ASN A 235 6.58 -1.58 11.74
N ILE A 236 7.84 -1.96 11.93
CA ILE A 236 8.46 -3.11 11.25
C ILE A 236 7.99 -4.43 11.86
N VAL A 237 7.88 -4.52 13.19
CA VAL A 237 7.51 -5.76 13.90
C VAL A 237 6.01 -5.91 14.10
N ALA A 238 5.22 -5.12 13.40
CA ALA A 238 3.76 -5.18 13.39
C ALA A 238 3.23 -5.27 11.95
N VAL A 239 4.10 -5.67 11.00
CA VAL A 239 3.72 -5.84 9.60
C VAL A 239 3.25 -7.26 9.39
N GLU A 240 1.97 -7.39 9.08
CA GLU A 240 1.41 -8.61 8.51
C GLU A 240 1.34 -8.54 6.99
N LEU A 241 1.60 -9.67 6.34
CA LEU A 241 1.40 -9.88 4.91
C LEU A 241 0.33 -10.94 4.72
N CYS A 242 -0.43 -10.82 3.63
CA CYS A 242 -1.40 -11.85 3.27
C CYS A 242 -0.68 -13.01 2.58
N ASP A 243 0.03 -13.83 3.34
CA ASP A 243 0.87 -14.93 2.85
C ASP A 243 0.63 -16.26 3.60
N GLY A 244 -0.25 -16.27 4.60
CA GLY A 244 -0.56 -17.46 5.40
C GLY A 244 0.47 -17.73 6.49
N MET A 245 1.34 -16.78 6.80
CA MET A 245 2.35 -16.84 7.84
C MET A 245 2.09 -15.75 8.89
N ASP A 246 2.70 -15.93 10.07
CA ASP A 246 2.68 -14.97 11.17
C ASP A 246 3.96 -14.13 11.05
N ASN A 247 3.86 -12.90 10.53
CA ASN A 247 5.02 -12.07 10.19
C ASN A 247 5.47 -11.17 11.35
N ASP A 248 4.57 -10.87 12.26
CA ASP A 248 4.79 -10.05 13.44
C ASP A 248 5.04 -10.88 14.72
N CYS A 249 4.82 -12.20 14.60
CA CYS A 249 5.06 -13.25 15.58
C CYS A 249 4.25 -13.09 16.87
N ASP A 250 3.01 -12.58 16.76
CA ASP A 250 2.08 -12.43 17.87
C ASP A 250 1.21 -13.68 18.13
N GLY A 251 1.20 -14.63 17.18
CA GLY A 251 0.49 -15.90 17.24
C GLY A 251 -0.85 -15.92 16.51
N GLU A 252 -1.27 -14.81 15.90
CA GLU A 252 -2.34 -14.75 14.91
C GLU A 252 -1.74 -14.83 13.48
N VAL A 253 -2.56 -15.09 12.46
CA VAL A 253 -2.09 -15.28 11.07
C VAL A 253 -2.99 -14.46 10.15
N ASP A 254 -2.38 -13.61 9.32
CA ASP A 254 -3.03 -12.72 8.36
C ASP A 254 -4.16 -11.85 8.99
N GLU A 255 -4.00 -11.40 10.23
CA GLU A 255 -5.03 -10.68 10.98
C GLU A 255 -5.15 -9.20 10.56
N ASP A 256 -6.37 -8.67 10.67
CA ASP A 256 -6.72 -7.27 10.38
C ASP A 256 -6.29 -6.73 8.99
N LEU A 257 -5.96 -7.63 8.06
CA LEU A 257 -5.56 -7.28 6.70
C LEU A 257 -6.76 -7.02 5.79
N THR A 258 -6.81 -5.82 5.23
CA THR A 258 -7.79 -5.40 4.22
C THR A 258 -7.11 -4.74 3.03
N ARG A 259 -7.69 -4.91 1.83
CA ARG A 259 -7.28 -4.14 0.65
C ARG A 259 -8.47 -3.80 -0.23
N ASP A 260 -8.28 -2.79 -1.06
CA ASP A 260 -9.24 -2.42 -2.09
C ASP A 260 -9.34 -3.52 -3.15
N CYS A 261 -10.56 -3.75 -3.62
CA CYS A 261 -10.86 -4.63 -4.74
C CYS A 261 -11.86 -3.92 -5.67
N SER A 262 -12.02 -4.40 -6.89
CA SER A 262 -12.99 -3.83 -7.83
C SER A 262 -13.57 -4.91 -8.74
N THR A 263 -14.80 -4.66 -9.17
CA THR A 263 -15.54 -5.36 -10.22
C THR A 263 -15.89 -4.35 -11.32
N ASP A 264 -16.54 -4.81 -12.38
CA ASP A 264 -17.04 -3.93 -13.43
C ASP A 264 -18.09 -2.94 -12.88
N CYS A 265 -18.83 -3.33 -11.84
CA CYS A 265 -19.82 -2.50 -11.16
C CYS A 265 -19.28 -1.59 -10.05
N GLY A 266 -17.97 -1.56 -9.78
CA GLY A 266 -17.36 -0.58 -8.89
C GLY A 266 -16.31 -1.12 -7.93
N ALA A 267 -16.06 -0.36 -6.86
CA ALA A 267 -15.03 -0.66 -5.88
C ALA A 267 -15.62 -1.29 -4.60
N GLY A 268 -14.80 -2.06 -3.90
CA GLY A 268 -15.08 -2.63 -2.61
C GLY A 268 -13.80 -2.94 -1.85
N THR A 269 -13.92 -3.76 -0.82
CA THR A 269 -12.82 -4.17 0.04
C THR A 269 -12.86 -5.68 0.22
N GLU A 270 -11.70 -6.31 0.28
CA GLU A 270 -11.56 -7.73 0.63
C GLU A 270 -10.65 -7.91 1.85
N THR A 271 -10.85 -9.02 2.55
CA THR A 271 -10.08 -9.38 3.76
C THR A 271 -9.12 -10.51 3.44
N CYS A 272 -7.93 -10.52 4.05
CA CYS A 272 -7.07 -11.69 3.95
C CYS A 272 -7.57 -12.80 4.87
N GLN A 273 -7.59 -14.04 4.37
CA GLN A 273 -7.88 -15.21 5.17
C GLN A 273 -7.05 -16.40 4.67
N ALA A 274 -6.04 -16.78 5.46
CA ALA A 274 -5.12 -17.89 5.21
C ALA A 274 -4.36 -17.74 3.87
N GLY A 275 -3.65 -16.62 3.72
CA GLY A 275 -2.79 -16.29 2.58
C GLY A 275 -3.54 -15.93 1.30
N ALA A 276 -4.85 -15.73 1.39
CA ALA A 276 -5.69 -15.41 0.23
C ALA A 276 -6.69 -14.31 0.56
N TRP A 277 -6.73 -13.31 -0.33
CA TRP A 277 -7.73 -12.25 -0.30
C TRP A 277 -9.10 -12.80 -0.71
N LYS A 278 -10.12 -12.54 0.11
CA LYS A 278 -11.48 -13.07 -0.05
C LYS A 278 -12.55 -12.04 0.33
N GLY A 279 -13.74 -12.27 -0.21
CA GLY A 279 -14.94 -11.53 0.20
C GLY A 279 -14.94 -10.09 -0.27
N CYS A 280 -14.49 -9.84 -1.51
CA CYS A 280 -14.61 -8.52 -2.12
C CYS A 280 -16.04 -8.00 -2.05
N THR A 281 -16.23 -6.85 -1.41
CA THR A 281 -17.55 -6.22 -1.21
C THR A 281 -18.02 -5.40 -2.40
N ALA A 282 -17.24 -5.36 -3.49
CA ALA A 282 -17.61 -4.64 -4.70
C ALA A 282 -18.89 -5.26 -5.30
N PRO A 283 -19.83 -4.47 -5.84
CA PRO A 283 -21.05 -4.99 -6.43
C PRO A 283 -20.71 -5.96 -7.56
N THR A 284 -21.34 -7.12 -7.63
CA THR A 284 -21.11 -8.07 -8.71
C THR A 284 -22.05 -7.78 -9.87
N PRO A 285 -21.59 -7.86 -11.13
CA PRO A 285 -22.45 -7.95 -12.29
C PRO A 285 -23.57 -8.96 -12.07
N SER A 286 -24.79 -8.55 -12.37
CA SER A 286 -25.97 -9.41 -12.34
C SER A 286 -26.71 -9.28 -13.68
N PRO A 287 -27.42 -10.33 -14.13
CA PRO A 287 -28.14 -10.25 -15.39
C PRO A 287 -29.10 -9.06 -15.42
N GLU A 288 -29.18 -8.42 -16.57
CA GLU A 288 -30.10 -7.32 -16.83
C GLU A 288 -31.54 -7.63 -16.41
N THR A 289 -32.16 -6.62 -15.83
CA THR A 289 -33.58 -6.53 -15.51
C THR A 289 -34.10 -5.27 -16.16
N CYS A 290 -35.34 -5.28 -16.64
CA CYS A 290 -35.95 -4.07 -17.20
C CYS A 290 -36.31 -3.07 -16.08
N ASP A 291 -35.31 -2.41 -15.51
CA ASP A 291 -35.44 -1.44 -14.42
C ASP A 291 -34.76 -0.08 -14.71
N GLY A 292 -34.06 0.02 -15.85
CA GLY A 292 -33.40 1.24 -16.29
C GLY A 292 -32.02 1.47 -15.65
N ASP A 293 -31.51 0.49 -14.91
CA ASP A 293 -30.14 0.44 -14.41
C ASP A 293 -29.32 -0.57 -15.23
N ASP A 294 -28.02 -0.31 -15.38
CA ASP A 294 -27.04 -1.25 -15.95
C ASP A 294 -26.66 -2.25 -14.84
N ASN A 295 -27.30 -3.43 -14.83
CA ASN A 295 -27.17 -4.40 -13.75
C ASN A 295 -25.92 -5.28 -13.90
N ASP A 296 -25.45 -5.47 -15.12
CA ASP A 296 -24.28 -6.28 -15.44
C ASP A 296 -23.00 -5.44 -15.62
N CYS A 297 -23.16 -4.12 -15.70
CA CYS A 297 -22.12 -3.11 -15.74
C CYS A 297 -21.25 -3.17 -17.01
N ASP A 298 -21.83 -3.61 -18.13
CA ASP A 298 -21.16 -3.65 -19.43
C ASP A 298 -21.18 -2.29 -20.17
N GLY A 299 -21.99 -1.34 -19.69
CA GLY A 299 -22.12 0.03 -20.18
C GLY A 299 -23.33 0.27 -21.09
N ASP A 300 -24.09 -0.76 -21.43
CA ASP A 300 -25.44 -0.65 -21.99
C ASP A 300 -26.48 -0.74 -20.84
N VAL A 301 -27.72 -0.36 -21.11
CA VAL A 301 -28.80 -0.36 -20.09
C VAL A 301 -29.98 -1.11 -20.67
N ASP A 302 -30.52 -2.07 -19.90
CA ASP A 302 -31.65 -2.90 -20.29
C ASP A 302 -31.43 -3.64 -21.64
N GLU A 303 -30.22 -4.13 -21.93
CA GLU A 303 -29.92 -4.85 -23.17
C GLU A 303 -30.38 -6.33 -23.13
N PRO A 304 -30.78 -6.90 -24.28
CA PRO A 304 -31.47 -8.19 -24.29
C PRO A 304 -30.49 -9.37 -24.30
N ASP A 305 -29.85 -9.60 -23.16
CA ASP A 305 -29.08 -10.81 -22.85
C ASP A 305 -29.97 -12.03 -22.65
N SER A 306 -31.20 -11.77 -22.20
CA SER A 306 -32.30 -12.71 -22.04
C SER A 306 -33.64 -11.95 -22.18
N PRO A 307 -34.80 -12.62 -22.23
CA PRO A 307 -36.08 -11.91 -22.22
C PRO A 307 -36.25 -11.15 -20.89
N LEU A 308 -36.00 -9.84 -20.91
CA LEU A 308 -36.12 -8.96 -19.73
C LEU A 308 -37.58 -8.81 -19.24
N CYS A 309 -38.53 -9.12 -20.12
CA CYS A 309 -39.96 -8.98 -19.89
C CYS A 309 -40.69 -10.28 -20.22
N ASP A 310 -41.69 -10.61 -19.40
CA ASP A 310 -42.59 -11.74 -19.64
C ASP A 310 -43.56 -11.46 -20.81
N SER A 311 -44.18 -12.52 -21.33
CA SER A 311 -45.36 -12.44 -22.22
C SER A 311 -45.17 -11.72 -23.57
N GLY A 312 -43.92 -11.48 -24.00
CA GLY A 312 -43.62 -10.84 -25.29
C GLY A 312 -43.67 -9.30 -25.26
N ASP A 313 -43.70 -8.71 -24.06
CA ASP A 313 -43.51 -7.28 -23.86
C ASP A 313 -42.05 -6.89 -24.17
N VAL A 314 -41.83 -5.62 -24.52
CA VAL A 314 -40.51 -5.07 -24.85
C VAL A 314 -40.09 -4.13 -23.73
N CYS A 315 -38.85 -4.28 -23.26
CA CYS A 315 -38.28 -3.33 -22.32
C CYS A 315 -38.06 -1.98 -23.01
N THR A 316 -38.70 -0.93 -22.52
CA THR A 316 -38.56 0.43 -23.03
C THR A 316 -38.39 1.38 -21.85
N SER A 317 -37.18 1.93 -21.69
CA SER A 317 -36.86 2.90 -20.62
C SER A 317 -37.15 2.38 -19.20
N GLY A 318 -36.65 1.18 -18.85
CA GLY A 318 -36.86 0.58 -17.54
C GLY A 318 -38.29 0.13 -17.23
N ALA A 319 -39.12 -0.08 -18.26
CA ALA A 319 -40.47 -0.61 -18.11
C ALA A 319 -40.85 -1.60 -19.21
N CYS A 320 -41.48 -2.71 -18.83
CA CYS A 320 -42.06 -3.66 -19.77
C CYS A 320 -43.36 -3.10 -20.35
N GLU A 321 -43.35 -2.78 -21.64
CA GLU A 321 -44.51 -2.31 -22.38
C GLU A 321 -44.92 -3.29 -23.48
N PRO A 322 -46.23 -3.45 -23.75
CA PRO A 322 -46.67 -4.25 -24.88
C PRO A 322 -46.15 -3.62 -26.19
N PRO A 323 -45.75 -4.44 -27.19
CA PRO A 323 -45.05 -3.98 -28.41
C PRO A 323 -45.79 -2.96 -29.28
N ASN A 324 -46.99 -2.50 -28.88
CA ASN A 324 -47.85 -1.56 -29.60
C ASN A 324 -48.34 -0.36 -28.77
N ALA A 325 -47.74 -0.04 -27.61
CA ALA A 325 -48.14 1.16 -26.85
C ALA A 325 -47.68 2.49 -27.49
N GLY A 326 -46.65 2.45 -28.36
CA GLY A 326 -45.94 3.64 -28.82
C GLY A 326 -46.43 4.36 -30.09
N THR A 327 -47.41 3.84 -30.84
CA THR A 327 -47.98 4.60 -31.97
C THR A 327 -49.50 4.45 -32.01
N GLY A 328 -50.19 5.56 -31.78
CA GLY A 328 -51.64 5.62 -31.85
C GLY A 328 -52.15 5.39 -33.27
N GLU A 329 -52.44 4.14 -33.59
CA GLU A 329 -53.56 3.77 -34.45
C GLU A 329 -54.40 2.74 -33.68
N MET A 330 -55.41 3.21 -32.95
CA MET A 330 -56.46 2.35 -32.42
C MET A 330 -57.15 1.66 -33.60
N GLN A 331 -56.79 0.42 -33.88
CA GLN A 331 -57.64 -0.43 -34.71
C GLN A 331 -58.82 -0.88 -33.85
N ALA A 332 -59.87 -0.07 -33.86
CA ALA A 332 -61.16 -0.37 -33.25
C ALA A 332 -61.72 -1.66 -33.86
N GLY A 333 -61.72 -2.73 -33.06
CA GLY A 333 -62.15 -4.07 -33.44
C GLY A 333 -63.10 -4.72 -32.43
N CYS A 334 -63.92 -3.95 -31.74
CA CYS A 334 -65.11 -4.47 -31.03
C CYS A 334 -66.33 -3.65 -31.45
N GLY A 335 -67.09 -4.22 -32.39
CA GLY A 335 -68.31 -3.61 -32.92
C GLY A 335 -69.45 -3.61 -31.90
N CYS A 336 -69.89 -2.43 -31.51
CA CYS A 336 -71.27 -2.23 -31.07
C CYS A 336 -72.04 -1.62 -32.23
N GLU A 337 -73.03 -2.37 -32.73
CA GLU A 337 -74.01 -1.88 -33.69
C GLU A 337 -74.83 -0.76 -33.04
N THR A 338 -74.76 0.46 -33.58
CA THR A 338 -75.77 1.49 -33.34
C THR A 338 -76.26 2.03 -34.67
N SER A 339 -77.57 1.86 -34.86
CA SER A 339 -78.37 2.40 -35.94
C SER A 339 -78.70 3.87 -35.68
N GLY A 340 -78.59 4.71 -36.70
CA GLY A 340 -79.18 6.05 -36.73
C GLY A 340 -78.45 7.04 -37.62
N PRO A 341 -79.08 7.56 -38.69
CA PRO A 341 -78.52 8.65 -39.48
C PRO A 341 -78.94 9.99 -38.87
N ASP A 342 -78.10 11.02 -39.00
CA ASP A 342 -78.51 12.24 -39.71
C ASP A 342 -77.38 13.27 -39.81
N ALA A 343 -77.33 13.85 -41.00
CA ALA A 343 -76.35 14.81 -41.46
C ALA A 343 -76.55 16.19 -40.82
N GLY A 344 -75.44 16.85 -40.47
CA GLY A 344 -75.43 18.20 -39.89
C GLY A 344 -74.21 19.01 -40.35
N THR A 345 -74.33 19.55 -41.54
CA THR A 345 -73.58 20.65 -42.19
C THR A 345 -72.85 21.63 -41.27
N LEU A 346 -71.54 21.86 -41.47
CA LEU A 346 -70.86 23.11 -41.10
C LEU A 346 -69.79 23.52 -42.13
N ALA A 347 -69.87 24.79 -42.53
CA ALA A 347 -69.06 25.46 -43.55
C ALA A 347 -67.68 25.92 -43.02
N PRO A 348 -66.67 26.14 -43.89
CA PRO A 348 -65.33 26.54 -43.47
C PRO A 348 -65.17 28.08 -43.45
N PHE A 349 -64.56 28.61 -42.40
CA PHE A 349 -64.04 29.98 -42.37
C PHE A 349 -62.52 30.00 -42.56
N LEU A 350 -62.09 31.01 -43.31
CA LEU A 350 -60.76 31.24 -43.85
C LEU A 350 -59.66 31.48 -42.79
N ALA A 351 -58.50 30.91 -43.11
CA ALA A 351 -57.16 31.52 -43.21
C ALA A 351 -56.82 32.75 -42.36
N LEU A 352 -55.70 32.65 -41.62
CA LEU A 352 -54.66 33.67 -41.66
C LEU A 352 -53.29 33.06 -41.29
N GLY A 353 -52.36 33.10 -42.23
CA GLY A 353 -50.96 32.76 -41.99
C GLY A 353 -50.20 33.94 -41.38
N LEU A 354 -49.10 33.64 -40.69
CA LEU A 354 -48.01 34.60 -40.52
C LEU A 354 -46.67 33.86 -40.54
N LEU A 355 -45.91 34.10 -41.62
CA LEU A 355 -44.47 33.91 -41.68
C LEU A 355 -43.80 34.85 -40.67
N LEU A 356 -42.82 34.35 -39.90
CA LEU A 356 -41.65 35.16 -39.54
C LEU A 356 -40.37 34.31 -39.62
N VAL A 357 -39.36 34.95 -40.19
CA VAL A 357 -38.10 34.43 -40.70
C VAL A 357 -36.95 35.01 -39.87
N ARG A 358 -35.88 34.21 -39.70
CA ARG A 358 -34.46 34.57 -39.37
C ARG A 358 -34.19 34.98 -37.92
N ARG A 359 -33.04 34.61 -37.32
CA ARG A 359 -31.67 34.80 -37.84
C ARG A 359 -30.60 34.01 -37.03
N ARG A 360 -29.60 33.49 -37.75
CA ARG A 360 -28.29 32.97 -37.26
C ARG A 360 -27.42 34.00 -36.52
N ARG A 361 -26.59 33.52 -35.57
CA ARG A 361 -25.10 33.68 -35.46
C ARG A 361 -24.65 33.15 -34.08
N SER A 362 -23.85 32.09 -33.96
CA SER A 362 -22.38 32.03 -34.00
C SER A 362 -21.65 32.96 -33.02
N ARG A 363 -21.16 32.40 -31.92
CA ARG A 363 -19.75 32.46 -31.50
C ARG A 363 -19.41 31.21 -30.71
#